data_AF-A0A7C2V8T7-F1
#
_entry.id   AF-A0A7C2V8T7-F1
#
_cell.length_a   1.000
_cell.length_b   1.000
_cell.length_c   1.000
_cell.angle_alpha   90.00
_cell.angle_beta   90.00
_cell.angle_gamma   90.00
#
_symmetry.space_group_name_H-M   'P 1'
#
loop_
_entity.id
_entity.type
_entity.pdbx_description
1 polymer ?
#
loop_
_entity_poly.entity_id
_entity_poly.type
_entity_poly.pdbx_seq_one_letter_code
_entity_poly.pdbx_strand_id
1 'polypeptide(L)'
;MSSYEKYVEELLKLQRCYRVQNILATDIASKIDMLSRPRVALTLSIALWCVRKLKQSILSYSDVVYLQRRTARFLAKGEKKDVEIIKKLFELIPMRYGMNVTLAARRCNVSETHLVEVVRALNLIRDIIDMVTIGPDIKEPIRHSYTLCLNDVDLLPPTASNPEEYLRIIIDSLSENLDRIADPILQQVARDICEEARKQDNIKENDIAAIALITKLISDAIKPNVICAEPSINIEALSQRLLNDLALVGVAPYDSPFYNIYQEVSMRRVVHGTQK
;
A
#
# COMPACT_ATOMS: atom_id res chain seq x y z
N MET A 1 11.20 -12.95 -7.84
CA MET A 1 10.42 -12.37 -6.72
C MET A 1 8.93 -12.56 -7.03
N SER A 2 8.06 -12.62 -6.02
CA SER A 2 6.60 -12.71 -6.24
C SER A 2 6.00 -11.31 -6.17
N SER A 3 5.20 -10.93 -7.16
CA SER A 3 4.49 -9.64 -7.19
C SER A 3 3.11 -9.73 -6.52
N TYR A 4 2.52 -8.59 -6.20
CA TYR A 4 1.14 -8.47 -5.71
C TYR A 4 0.15 -9.14 -6.66
N GLU A 5 0.29 -8.91 -7.96
CA GLU A 5 -0.60 -9.45 -9.00
C GLU A 5 -0.61 -10.99 -8.96
N LYS A 6 0.54 -11.61 -8.72
CA LYS A 6 0.63 -13.06 -8.58
C LYS A 6 -0.20 -13.59 -7.41
N TYR A 7 -0.21 -12.90 -6.27
CA TYR A 7 -1.05 -13.30 -5.13
C TYR A 7 -2.54 -13.12 -5.42
N VAL A 8 -2.92 -12.05 -6.11
CA VAL A 8 -4.31 -11.81 -6.54
C VAL A 8 -4.77 -12.88 -7.53
N GLU A 9 -3.95 -13.26 -8.50
CA GLU A 9 -4.26 -14.33 -9.45
C GLU A 9 -4.52 -15.68 -8.75
N GLU A 10 -3.70 -16.03 -7.76
CA GLU A 10 -3.87 -17.28 -7.00
C GLU A 10 -5.15 -17.24 -6.15
N LEU A 11 -5.49 -16.09 -5.56
CA LEU A 11 -6.78 -15.88 -4.87
C LEU A 11 -7.97 -16.03 -5.82
N LEU A 12 -7.89 -15.48 -7.03
CA LEU A 12 -8.91 -15.60 -8.07
C LEU A 12 -9.08 -17.05 -8.54
N LYS A 13 -7.98 -17.79 -8.73
CA LYS A 13 -8.01 -19.22 -9.07
C LYS A 13 -8.67 -20.04 -7.95
N LEU A 14 -8.26 -19.81 -6.70
CA LEU A 14 -8.79 -20.51 -5.53
C LEU A 14 -10.30 -20.29 -5.40
N GLN A 15 -10.75 -19.06 -5.56
CA GLN A 15 -12.17 -18.76 -5.57
C GLN A 15 -12.91 -19.50 -6.68
N ARG A 16 -12.44 -19.37 -7.94
CA ARG A 16 -13.11 -19.99 -9.10
C ARG A 16 -13.26 -21.49 -8.86
N CYS A 17 -12.20 -22.12 -8.35
CA CYS A 17 -12.18 -23.52 -7.95
C CYS A 17 -13.21 -23.85 -6.86
N TYR A 18 -13.32 -23.04 -5.80
CA TYR A 18 -14.31 -23.25 -4.74
C TYR A 18 -15.75 -23.04 -5.21
N ARG A 19 -15.99 -22.09 -6.13
CA ARG A 19 -17.29 -21.88 -6.75
C ARG A 19 -17.72 -23.09 -7.57
N VAL A 20 -16.83 -23.63 -8.40
CA VAL A 20 -17.11 -24.84 -9.20
C VAL A 20 -17.41 -26.05 -8.30
N GLN A 21 -16.77 -26.13 -7.14
CA GLN A 21 -17.03 -27.18 -6.14
C GLN A 21 -18.27 -26.91 -5.26
N ASN A 22 -19.03 -25.84 -5.51
CA ASN A 22 -20.17 -25.40 -4.67
C ASN A 22 -19.81 -25.17 -3.19
N ILE A 23 -18.53 -24.87 -2.90
CA ILE A 23 -18.05 -24.52 -1.55
C ILE A 23 -18.39 -23.06 -1.25
N LEU A 24 -18.30 -22.19 -2.26
CA LEU A 24 -18.66 -20.78 -2.18
C LEU A 24 -19.97 -20.50 -2.92
N ALA A 25 -20.92 -19.89 -2.21
CA ALA A 25 -22.21 -19.49 -2.78
C ALA A 25 -22.12 -18.22 -3.64
N THR A 26 -21.10 -17.38 -3.45
CA THR A 26 -20.97 -16.10 -4.15
C THR A 26 -19.56 -15.85 -4.67
N ASP A 27 -19.48 -14.95 -5.64
CA ASP A 27 -18.20 -14.41 -6.08
C ASP A 27 -17.69 -13.35 -5.10
N ILE A 28 -16.53 -13.60 -4.52
CA ILE A 28 -15.88 -12.79 -3.49
C ILE A 28 -14.86 -11.87 -4.17
N ALA A 29 -13.74 -12.40 -4.65
CA ALA A 29 -12.64 -11.75 -5.36
C ALA A 29 -12.98 -11.04 -6.69
N SER A 30 -14.05 -11.35 -7.43
CA SER A 30 -14.45 -10.50 -8.58
C SER A 30 -15.41 -9.37 -8.19
N LYS A 31 -16.09 -9.49 -7.04
CA LYS A 31 -16.85 -8.39 -6.41
C LYS A 31 -15.99 -7.51 -5.50
N ILE A 32 -14.90 -8.07 -4.98
CA ILE A 32 -13.80 -7.35 -4.37
C ILE A 32 -12.93 -6.91 -5.54
N ASP A 33 -13.36 -5.87 -6.23
CA ASP A 33 -12.47 -5.14 -7.09
C ASP A 33 -11.38 -4.51 -6.21
N MET A 34 -10.34 -5.28 -5.90
CA MET A 34 -9.22 -4.85 -5.06
C MET A 34 -8.49 -3.68 -5.73
N LEU A 35 -8.63 -3.52 -7.05
CA LEU A 35 -8.08 -2.40 -7.79
C LEU A 35 -8.86 -1.12 -7.48
N SER A 36 -10.20 -1.21 -7.37
CA SER A 36 -11.03 -0.06 -6.96
C SER A 36 -11.13 0.18 -5.45
N ARG A 37 -10.40 -0.58 -4.62
CA ARG A 37 -10.46 -0.49 -3.14
C ARG A 37 -9.05 -0.38 -2.51
N PRO A 38 -8.41 0.80 -2.58
CA PRO A 38 -7.03 1.03 -2.10
C PRO A 38 -6.81 0.59 -0.66
N ARG A 39 -7.75 0.87 0.25
CA ARG A 39 -7.62 0.47 1.66
C ARG A 39 -7.52 -1.04 1.88
N VAL A 40 -8.33 -1.80 1.15
CA VAL A 40 -8.33 -3.26 1.17
C VAL A 40 -7.02 -3.79 0.58
N ALA A 41 -6.62 -3.25 -0.58
CA ALA A 41 -5.43 -3.66 -1.29
C ALA A 41 -4.15 -3.39 -0.49
N LEU A 42 -4.00 -2.18 0.07
CA LEU A 42 -2.85 -1.80 0.90
C LEU A 42 -2.78 -2.63 2.19
N THR A 43 -3.92 -2.98 2.79
CA THR A 43 -3.97 -3.89 3.94
C THR A 43 -3.41 -5.26 3.58
N LEU A 44 -3.81 -5.81 2.43
CA LEU A 44 -3.31 -7.09 1.94
C LEU A 44 -1.81 -7.02 1.63
N SER A 45 -1.34 -5.95 0.99
CA SER A 45 0.09 -5.73 0.72
C SER A 45 0.93 -5.69 2.00
N ILE A 46 0.48 -4.98 3.04
CA ILE A 46 1.18 -5.00 4.34
C ILE A 46 1.19 -6.40 4.94
N ALA A 47 0.07 -7.12 4.93
CA ALA A 47 0.02 -8.47 5.48
C ALA A 47 0.96 -9.44 4.75
N LEU A 48 0.99 -9.41 3.42
CA LEU A 48 1.91 -10.22 2.60
C LEU A 48 3.38 -9.85 2.89
N TRP A 49 3.68 -8.57 2.98
CA TRP A 49 5.00 -8.07 3.34
C TRP A 49 5.43 -8.51 4.74
N CYS A 50 4.55 -8.42 5.74
CA CYS A 50 4.78 -8.92 7.09
C CYS A 50 5.15 -10.41 7.08
N VAL A 51 4.37 -11.25 6.38
CA VAL A 51 4.64 -12.69 6.27
C VAL A 51 6.02 -12.94 5.65
N ARG A 52 6.37 -12.21 4.60
CA ARG A 52 7.67 -12.34 3.93
C ARG A 52 8.82 -11.95 4.85
N LYS A 53 8.70 -10.83 5.55
CA LYS A 53 9.76 -10.35 6.45
C LYS A 53 9.90 -11.19 7.72
N LEU A 54 8.81 -11.78 8.21
CA LEU A 54 8.84 -12.78 9.29
C LEU A 54 9.59 -14.05 8.87
N LYS A 55 9.34 -14.56 7.66
CA LYS A 55 10.07 -15.72 7.10
C LYS A 55 11.58 -15.45 6.97
N GLN A 56 11.96 -14.20 6.74
CA GLN A 56 13.34 -13.75 6.67
C GLN A 56 13.95 -13.42 8.05
N SER A 57 13.20 -13.60 9.14
CA SER A 57 13.60 -13.22 10.50
C SER A 57 13.99 -11.73 10.64
N ILE A 58 13.42 -10.87 9.80
CA ILE A 58 13.66 -9.41 9.83
C ILE A 58 12.72 -8.72 10.82
N LEU A 59 11.46 -9.19 10.91
CA LEU A 59 10.49 -8.66 11.87
C LEU A 59 10.44 -9.51 13.14
N SER A 60 10.40 -8.82 14.27
CA SER A 60 10.07 -9.39 15.57
C SER A 60 8.55 -9.43 15.80
N TYR A 61 8.11 -10.12 16.86
CA TYR A 61 6.70 -10.13 17.25
C TYR A 61 6.17 -8.72 17.59
N SER A 62 6.97 -7.88 18.26
CA SER A 62 6.59 -6.50 18.56
C SER A 62 6.37 -5.67 17.30
N ASP A 63 7.16 -5.92 16.24
CA ASP A 63 6.98 -5.25 14.95
C ASP A 63 5.68 -5.67 14.27
N VAL A 64 5.30 -6.94 14.38
CA VAL A 64 4.02 -7.43 13.85
C VAL A 64 2.85 -6.74 14.55
N VAL A 65 2.88 -6.66 15.88
CA VAL A 65 1.84 -5.98 16.67
C VAL A 65 1.77 -4.49 16.30
N TYR A 66 2.91 -3.83 16.09
CA TYR A 66 2.98 -2.46 15.60
C TYR A 66 2.25 -2.31 14.27
N LEU A 67 2.58 -3.16 13.29
CA LEU A 67 2.01 -3.14 11.95
C LEU A 67 0.51 -3.45 11.97
N GLN A 68 0.08 -4.40 12.80
CA GLN A 68 -1.34 -4.73 12.98
C GLN A 68 -2.12 -3.52 13.51
N ARG A 69 -1.64 -2.85 14.56
CA ARG A 69 -2.32 -1.68 15.13
C ARG A 69 -2.41 -0.52 14.13
N ARG A 70 -1.32 -0.24 13.42
CA ARG A 70 -1.32 0.86 12.43
C ARG A 70 -2.23 0.55 11.24
N THR A 71 -2.27 -0.71 10.79
CA THR A 71 -3.20 -1.16 9.75
C THR A 71 -4.65 -1.15 10.21
N ALA A 72 -4.90 -1.51 11.47
CA ALA A 72 -6.24 -1.45 12.06
C ALA A 72 -6.75 -0.01 12.16
N ARG A 73 -5.91 0.93 12.61
CA ARG A 73 -6.24 2.37 12.59
C ARG A 73 -6.54 2.87 11.18
N PHE A 74 -5.70 2.48 10.22
CA PHE A 74 -5.90 2.83 8.81
C PHE A 74 -7.27 2.34 8.34
N LEU A 75 -7.61 1.05 8.55
CA LEU A 75 -8.92 0.51 8.18
C LEU A 75 -10.09 1.16 8.93
N ALA A 76 -9.93 1.49 10.20
CA ALA A 76 -10.98 2.10 11.02
C ALA A 76 -11.41 3.49 10.52
N LYS A 77 -10.52 4.21 9.82
CA LYS A 77 -10.84 5.50 9.15
C LYS A 77 -11.61 5.34 7.84
N GLY A 78 -11.74 4.11 7.31
CA GLY A 78 -12.35 3.82 6.01
C GLY A 78 -13.85 3.54 6.07
N GLU A 79 -14.41 3.09 4.94
CA GLU A 79 -15.80 2.68 4.87
C GLU A 79 -16.01 1.33 5.56
N LYS A 80 -17.16 1.13 6.23
CA LYS A 80 -17.54 -0.18 6.79
C LYS A 80 -17.52 -1.30 5.74
N LYS A 81 -17.80 -0.95 4.48
CA LYS A 81 -17.78 -1.86 3.34
C LYS A 81 -16.39 -2.47 3.11
N ASP A 82 -15.31 -1.75 3.37
CA ASP A 82 -13.94 -2.25 3.21
C ASP A 82 -13.66 -3.39 4.22
N VAL A 83 -14.13 -3.23 5.46
CA VAL A 83 -14.06 -4.25 6.51
C VAL A 83 -14.89 -5.49 6.14
N GLU A 84 -16.10 -5.31 5.62
CA GLU A 84 -16.95 -6.41 5.16
C GLU A 84 -16.31 -7.19 4.01
N ILE A 85 -15.70 -6.48 3.06
CA ILE A 85 -14.94 -7.05 1.95
C ILE A 85 -13.78 -7.92 2.46
N ILE A 86 -12.99 -7.41 3.40
CA ILE A 86 -11.88 -8.14 3.99
C ILE A 86 -12.38 -9.40 4.71
N LYS A 87 -13.48 -9.31 5.45
CA LYS A 87 -14.08 -10.47 6.12
C LYS A 87 -14.48 -11.58 5.14
N LYS A 88 -14.96 -11.22 3.94
CA LYS A 88 -15.28 -12.20 2.90
C LYS A 88 -14.05 -12.93 2.37
N LEU A 89 -12.87 -12.31 2.36
CA LEU A 89 -11.62 -12.99 1.98
C LEU A 89 -11.30 -14.18 2.89
N PHE A 90 -11.80 -14.20 4.13
CA PHE A 90 -11.62 -15.35 5.01
C PHE A 90 -12.35 -16.60 4.52
N GLU A 91 -13.36 -16.48 3.65
CA GLU A 91 -13.97 -17.63 2.99
C GLU A 91 -13.02 -18.32 1.99
N LEU A 92 -11.86 -17.74 1.70
CA LEU A 92 -10.84 -18.37 0.86
C LEU A 92 -9.86 -19.23 1.67
N ILE A 93 -9.98 -19.29 3.01
CA ILE A 93 -9.11 -20.10 3.86
C ILE A 93 -9.55 -21.58 3.80
N PRO A 94 -8.70 -22.51 3.30
CA PRO A 94 -9.07 -23.92 3.13
C PRO A 94 -9.55 -24.61 4.41
N MET A 95 -8.95 -24.25 5.55
CA MET A 95 -9.24 -24.84 6.85
C MET A 95 -10.70 -24.67 7.28
N ARG A 96 -11.40 -23.64 6.77
CA ARG A 96 -12.83 -23.43 7.08
C ARG A 96 -13.73 -24.52 6.51
N TYR A 97 -13.24 -25.27 5.53
CA TYR A 97 -13.97 -26.36 4.87
C TYR A 97 -13.32 -27.72 5.14
N GLY A 98 -12.52 -27.84 6.20
CA GLY A 98 -11.84 -29.09 6.55
C GLY A 98 -10.73 -29.51 5.57
N MET A 99 -10.28 -28.62 4.68
CA MET A 99 -9.18 -28.89 3.75
C MET A 99 -7.86 -28.36 4.29
N ASN A 100 -6.79 -29.14 4.17
CA ASN A 100 -5.43 -28.64 4.39
C ASN A 100 -4.93 -27.82 3.18
N VAL A 101 -3.86 -27.04 3.36
CA VAL A 101 -3.33 -26.16 2.30
C VAL A 101 -2.89 -26.96 1.08
N THR A 102 -2.17 -28.07 1.29
CA THR A 102 -1.64 -28.94 0.23
C THR A 102 -2.76 -29.49 -0.68
N LEU A 103 -3.86 -29.96 -0.07
CA LEU A 103 -5.01 -30.49 -0.79
C LEU A 103 -5.69 -29.40 -1.60
N ALA A 104 -5.93 -28.22 -1.01
CA ALA A 104 -6.54 -27.11 -1.71
C ALA A 104 -5.66 -26.60 -2.87
N ALA A 105 -4.35 -26.49 -2.66
CA ALA A 105 -3.38 -26.10 -3.68
C ALA A 105 -3.42 -27.05 -4.89
N ARG A 106 -3.39 -28.37 -4.65
CA ARG A 106 -3.50 -29.39 -5.72
C ARG A 106 -4.84 -29.34 -6.44
N ARG A 107 -5.95 -29.28 -5.69
CA ARG A 107 -7.30 -29.26 -6.28
C ARG A 107 -7.55 -28.03 -7.14
N CYS A 108 -7.01 -26.89 -6.73
CA CYS A 108 -7.25 -25.62 -7.39
C CYS A 108 -6.12 -25.19 -8.33
N ASN A 109 -5.12 -26.05 -8.53
CA ASN A 109 -3.94 -25.76 -9.36
C ASN A 109 -3.28 -24.41 -8.98
N VAL A 110 -3.11 -24.20 -7.68
CA VAL A 110 -2.47 -23.04 -7.07
C VAL A 110 -1.14 -23.47 -6.47
N SER A 111 -0.11 -22.61 -6.52
CA SER A 111 1.16 -22.88 -5.83
C SER A 111 0.95 -23.07 -4.33
N GLU A 112 1.31 -24.24 -3.79
CA GLU A 112 1.21 -24.51 -2.35
C GLU A 112 1.98 -23.48 -1.51
N THR A 113 3.18 -23.11 -1.96
CA THR A 113 4.00 -22.11 -1.25
C THR A 113 3.32 -20.74 -1.17
N HIS A 114 2.70 -20.27 -2.26
CA HIS A 114 1.96 -19.00 -2.23
C HIS A 114 0.67 -19.12 -1.43
N LEU A 115 -0.05 -20.25 -1.53
CA LEU A 115 -1.28 -20.45 -0.77
C LEU A 115 -1.01 -20.45 0.74
N VAL A 116 0.11 -21.03 1.20
CA VAL A 116 0.54 -20.92 2.59
C VAL A 116 0.77 -19.45 2.98
N GLU A 117 1.43 -18.67 2.13
CA GLU A 117 1.70 -17.24 2.40
C GLU A 117 0.40 -16.41 2.43
N VAL A 118 -0.52 -16.66 1.51
CA VAL A 118 -1.86 -16.04 1.47
C VAL A 118 -2.65 -16.38 2.73
N VAL A 119 -2.70 -17.65 3.13
CA VAL A 119 -3.41 -18.07 4.35
C VAL A 119 -2.80 -17.42 5.59
N ARG A 120 -1.47 -17.30 5.67
CA ARG A 120 -0.80 -16.57 6.76
C ARG A 120 -1.15 -15.08 6.75
N ALA A 121 -1.18 -14.45 5.58
CA ALA A 121 -1.56 -13.04 5.46
C ALA A 121 -3.02 -12.82 5.88
N LEU A 122 -3.95 -13.67 5.44
CA LEU A 122 -5.36 -13.62 5.84
C LEU A 122 -5.53 -13.84 7.35
N ASN A 123 -4.74 -14.72 7.97
CA ASN A 123 -4.74 -14.88 9.43
C ASN A 123 -4.23 -13.63 10.15
N LEU A 124 -3.17 -12.98 9.66
CA LEU A 124 -2.73 -11.68 10.22
C LEU A 124 -3.81 -10.61 10.08
N ILE A 125 -4.52 -10.59 8.95
CA ILE A 125 -5.61 -9.66 8.69
C ILE A 125 -6.80 -9.93 9.61
N ARG A 126 -7.08 -11.19 9.96
CA ARG A 126 -8.12 -11.51 10.95
C ARG A 126 -7.87 -10.79 12.27
N ASP A 127 -6.64 -10.84 12.78
CA ASP A 127 -6.28 -10.15 14.01
C ASP A 127 -6.42 -8.62 13.88
N ILE A 128 -6.12 -8.05 12.70
CA ILE A 128 -6.34 -6.63 12.39
C ILE A 128 -7.84 -6.28 12.46
N ILE A 129 -8.69 -7.11 11.87
CA ILE A 129 -10.15 -6.90 11.88
C ILE A 129 -10.70 -7.01 13.30
N ASP A 130 -10.20 -7.94 14.11
CA ASP A 130 -10.59 -8.05 15.52
C ASP A 130 -10.21 -6.77 16.30
N MET A 131 -9.05 -6.15 16.01
CA MET A 131 -8.71 -4.86 16.61
C MET A 131 -9.66 -3.73 16.17
N VAL A 132 -10.09 -3.70 14.90
CA VAL A 132 -11.04 -2.71 14.39
C VAL A 132 -12.41 -2.84 15.07
N THR A 133 -12.85 -4.06 15.41
CA THR A 133 -14.17 -4.29 16.03
C THR A 133 -14.19 -4.04 17.54
N ILE A 134 -13.04 -4.15 18.23
CA ILE A 134 -12.94 -3.99 19.69
C ILE A 134 -13.09 -2.54 20.16
N GLY A 135 -12.79 -1.53 19.32
CA GLY A 135 -13.14 -0.15 19.66
C GLY A 135 -12.40 0.95 18.87
N PRO A 136 -12.89 2.20 18.95
CA PRO A 136 -12.41 3.31 18.14
C PRO A 136 -11.04 3.88 18.55
N ASP A 137 -10.52 3.54 19.74
CA ASP A 137 -9.35 4.19 20.34
C ASP A 137 -8.03 3.44 20.05
N ILE A 138 -7.81 3.10 18.78
CA ILE A 138 -6.57 2.47 18.32
C ILE A 138 -5.48 3.54 18.25
N LYS A 139 -4.71 3.67 19.35
CA LYS A 139 -3.59 4.63 19.43
C LYS A 139 -2.52 4.32 18.38
N GLU A 140 -1.94 5.38 17.82
CA GLU A 140 -0.73 5.24 17.01
C GLU A 140 0.34 4.60 17.88
N PRO A 141 0.98 3.51 17.43
CA PRO A 141 2.18 3.06 18.09
C PRO A 141 3.29 4.13 17.95
N ILE A 142 4.16 4.24 18.96
CA ILE A 142 5.19 5.28 19.03
C ILE A 142 6.01 5.31 17.72
N ARG A 143 6.13 6.48 17.08
CA ARG A 143 6.69 6.74 15.73
C ARG A 143 8.19 6.44 15.54
N HIS A 144 8.75 5.41 16.18
CA HIS A 144 10.21 5.25 16.32
C HIS A 144 10.89 4.24 15.41
N SER A 145 10.17 3.38 14.68
CA SER A 145 10.85 2.39 13.82
C SER A 145 10.78 2.76 12.33
N TYR A 146 11.81 3.46 11.85
CA TYR A 146 12.00 3.83 10.44
C TYR A 146 12.14 2.62 9.50
N THR A 147 12.36 1.42 10.04
CA THR A 147 12.53 0.17 9.28
C THR A 147 11.22 -0.54 8.97
N LEU A 148 10.11 -0.14 9.61
CA LEU A 148 8.81 -0.82 9.48
C LEU A 148 7.96 -0.26 8.36
N CYS A 149 8.56 -0.07 7.17
CA CYS A 149 7.86 0.53 6.04
C CYS A 149 8.06 -0.34 4.80
N LEU A 150 6.94 -0.77 4.20
CA LEU A 150 6.92 -1.52 2.95
C LEU A 150 7.54 -0.65 1.86
N ASN A 151 8.70 -1.08 1.35
CA ASN A 151 9.47 -0.41 0.31
C ASN A 151 9.55 -1.23 -1.00
N ASP A 152 8.99 -2.44 -1.02
CA ASP A 152 8.99 -3.32 -2.19
C ASP A 152 7.84 -2.91 -3.12
N VAL A 153 8.17 -2.23 -4.23
CA VAL A 153 7.21 -1.72 -5.21
C VAL A 153 6.40 -2.87 -5.85
N ASP A 154 7.00 -4.05 -6.01
CA ASP A 154 6.34 -5.21 -6.63
C ASP A 154 5.24 -5.79 -5.72
N LEU A 155 5.27 -5.50 -4.41
CA LEU A 155 4.23 -5.92 -3.46
C LEU A 155 3.13 -4.87 -3.26
N LEU A 156 3.26 -3.69 -3.87
CA LEU A 156 2.21 -2.67 -3.85
C LEU A 156 1.15 -2.98 -4.91
N PRO A 157 -0.13 -2.68 -4.62
CA PRO A 157 -1.20 -2.92 -5.57
C PRO A 157 -1.13 -1.92 -6.74
N PRO A 158 -1.73 -2.24 -7.89
CA PRO A 158 -1.92 -1.28 -8.96
C PRO A 158 -2.73 -0.07 -8.47
N THR A 159 -2.31 1.10 -8.92
CA THR A 159 -2.83 2.39 -8.44
C THR A 159 -3.66 3.14 -9.49
N ALA A 160 -3.55 2.78 -10.77
CA ALA A 160 -4.22 3.44 -11.89
C ALA A 160 -5.76 3.48 -11.78
N SER A 161 -6.38 2.58 -11.02
CA SER A 161 -7.83 2.57 -10.83
C SER A 161 -8.34 3.60 -9.83
N ASN A 162 -7.49 4.11 -8.92
CA ASN A 162 -7.84 5.17 -7.95
C ASN A 162 -6.62 6.05 -7.61
N PRO A 163 -5.98 6.67 -8.61
CA PRO A 163 -4.71 7.38 -8.40
C PRO A 163 -4.85 8.53 -7.39
N GLU A 164 -6.04 9.16 -7.30
CA GLU A 164 -6.34 10.23 -6.36
C GLU A 164 -6.29 9.79 -4.90
N GLU A 165 -6.82 8.60 -4.56
CA GLU A 165 -6.80 8.11 -3.17
C GLU A 165 -5.37 7.80 -2.72
N TYR A 166 -4.56 7.20 -3.61
CA TYR A 166 -3.14 6.98 -3.34
C TYR A 166 -2.38 8.30 -3.21
N LEU A 167 -2.70 9.31 -4.03
CA LEU A 167 -2.12 10.64 -3.90
C LEU A 167 -2.48 11.28 -2.55
N ARG A 168 -3.75 11.19 -2.11
CA ARG A 168 -4.16 11.72 -0.80
C ARG A 168 -3.36 11.09 0.34
N ILE A 169 -3.15 9.77 0.29
CA ILE A 169 -2.30 9.06 1.25
C ILE A 169 -0.87 9.61 1.24
N ILE A 170 -0.30 9.87 0.07
CA ILE A 170 1.03 10.49 -0.08
C ILE A 170 1.06 11.90 0.53
N ILE A 171 0.10 12.75 0.17
CA ILE A 171 0.03 14.15 0.62
C ILE A 171 -0.16 14.26 2.13
N ASP A 172 -1.07 13.49 2.70
CA ASP A 172 -1.29 13.50 4.15
C ASP A 172 -0.04 13.07 4.90
N SER A 173 0.64 12.05 4.38
CA SER A 173 1.87 11.55 4.98
C SER A 173 3.03 12.52 4.83
N LEU A 174 3.13 13.23 3.70
CA LEU A 174 4.12 14.29 3.51
C LEU A 174 3.84 15.47 4.45
N SER A 175 2.58 15.90 4.55
CA SER A 175 2.11 16.98 5.42
C SER A 175 2.40 16.70 6.90
N GLU A 176 2.19 15.47 7.37
CA GLU A 176 2.48 15.06 8.74
C GLU A 176 3.98 14.98 9.07
N ASN A 177 4.84 14.99 8.05
CA ASN A 177 6.28 14.80 8.19
C ASN A 177 7.10 16.01 7.69
N LEU A 178 6.47 17.16 7.44
CA LEU A 178 7.14 18.38 6.97
C LEU A 178 8.31 18.79 7.86
N ASP A 179 8.13 18.72 9.19
CA ASP A 179 9.17 19.10 10.16
C ASP A 179 10.39 18.16 10.15
N ARG A 180 10.27 16.98 9.52
CA ARG A 180 11.38 16.02 9.37
C ARG A 180 12.26 16.31 8.15
N ILE A 181 11.82 17.21 7.27
CA ILE A 181 12.56 17.64 6.10
C ILE A 181 13.52 18.74 6.55
N ALA A 182 14.80 18.38 6.74
CA ALA A 182 15.82 19.30 7.24
C ALA A 182 16.18 20.41 6.24
N ASP A 183 16.08 20.13 4.94
CA ASP A 183 16.32 21.11 3.88
C ASP A 183 15.14 22.09 3.79
N PRO A 184 15.33 23.39 4.10
CA PRO A 184 14.25 24.38 4.09
C PRO A 184 13.58 24.54 2.73
N ILE A 185 14.32 24.34 1.63
CA ILE A 185 13.80 24.46 0.28
C ILE A 185 12.88 23.26 0.00
N LEU A 186 13.35 22.04 0.27
CA LEU A 186 12.51 20.84 0.10
C LEU A 186 11.31 20.87 1.04
N GLN A 187 11.46 21.41 2.24
CA GLN A 187 10.37 21.60 3.17
C GLN A 187 9.33 22.58 2.62
N GLN A 188 9.77 23.71 2.05
CA GLN A 188 8.86 24.68 1.42
C GLN A 188 8.14 24.07 0.21
N VAL A 189 8.87 23.39 -0.67
CA VAL A 189 8.28 22.69 -1.83
C VAL A 189 7.25 21.66 -1.38
N ALA A 190 7.55 20.89 -0.33
CA ALA A 190 6.61 19.93 0.24
C ALA A 190 5.34 20.62 0.76
N ARG A 191 5.46 21.79 1.41
CA ARG A 191 4.31 22.59 1.87
C ARG A 191 3.47 23.07 0.69
N ASP A 192 4.11 23.69 -0.31
CA ASP A 192 3.43 24.27 -1.47
C ASP A 192 2.61 23.21 -2.21
N ILE A 193 3.19 22.02 -2.43
CA ILE A 193 2.52 20.89 -3.07
C ILE A 193 1.35 20.38 -2.22
N CYS A 194 1.53 20.26 -0.90
CA CYS A 194 0.45 19.84 -0.01
C CYS A 194 -0.73 20.81 -0.01
N GLU A 195 -0.45 22.12 -0.03
CA GLU A 195 -1.50 23.14 -0.09
C GLU A 195 -2.21 23.15 -1.44
N GLU A 196 -1.46 23.11 -2.54
CA GLU A 196 -2.02 23.18 -3.88
C GLU A 196 -2.84 21.92 -4.21
N ALA A 197 -2.35 20.73 -3.85
CA ALA A 197 -3.08 19.49 -4.00
C ALA A 197 -4.40 19.47 -3.18
N ARG A 198 -4.47 20.19 -2.05
CA ARG A 198 -5.71 20.26 -1.25
C ARG A 198 -6.72 21.27 -1.79
N LYS A 199 -6.29 22.27 -2.56
CA LYS A 199 -7.17 23.30 -3.15
C LYS A 199 -7.86 22.84 -4.43
N GLN A 200 -7.28 21.90 -5.17
CA GLN A 200 -7.84 21.43 -6.42
C GLN A 200 -8.99 20.44 -6.17
N ASP A 201 -10.21 20.87 -6.44
CA ASP A 201 -11.43 20.03 -6.32
C ASP A 201 -11.40 18.80 -7.25
N ASN A 202 -10.58 18.81 -8.31
CA ASN A 202 -10.28 17.66 -9.18
C ASN A 202 -8.83 17.76 -9.69
N ILE A 203 -7.93 16.95 -9.14
CA ILE A 203 -6.54 16.82 -9.61
C ILE A 203 -6.52 15.94 -10.86
N LYS A 204 -5.92 16.41 -11.97
CA LYS A 204 -5.80 15.60 -13.19
C LYS A 204 -4.73 14.53 -13.04
N GLU A 205 -4.82 13.45 -13.79
CA GLU A 205 -3.83 12.36 -13.75
C GLU A 205 -2.38 12.83 -14.00
N ASN A 206 -2.18 13.80 -14.91
CA ASN A 206 -0.87 14.40 -15.15
C ASN A 206 -0.34 15.15 -13.90
N ASP A 207 -1.22 15.81 -13.15
CA ASP A 207 -0.88 16.49 -11.89
C ASP A 207 -0.53 15.47 -10.81
N ILE A 208 -1.28 14.36 -10.72
CA ILE A 208 -0.96 13.25 -9.83
C ILE A 208 0.43 12.69 -10.14
N ALA A 209 0.73 12.44 -11.41
CA ALA A 209 2.03 11.96 -11.85
C ALA A 209 3.14 12.96 -11.49
N ALA A 210 2.95 14.25 -11.77
CA ALA A 210 3.95 15.28 -11.43
C ALA A 210 4.19 15.39 -9.92
N ILE A 211 3.14 15.37 -9.10
CA ILE A 211 3.26 15.41 -7.64
C ILE A 211 3.95 14.15 -7.11
N ALA A 212 3.62 12.97 -7.64
CA ALA A 212 4.29 11.72 -7.27
C ALA A 212 5.79 11.78 -7.62
N LEU A 213 6.15 12.37 -8.76
CA LEU A 213 7.55 12.57 -9.17
C LEU A 213 8.30 13.48 -8.21
N ILE A 214 7.71 14.61 -7.82
CA ILE A 214 8.32 15.53 -6.86
C ILE A 214 8.43 14.88 -5.48
N THR A 215 7.40 14.16 -5.04
CA THR A 215 7.40 13.52 -3.73
C THR A 215 8.44 12.40 -3.63
N LYS A 216 8.63 11.64 -4.72
CA LYS A 216 9.75 10.70 -4.84
C LYS A 216 11.08 11.43 -4.72
N LEU A 217 11.26 12.55 -5.44
CA LEU A 217 12.50 13.33 -5.40
C LEU A 217 12.82 13.86 -3.99
N ILE A 218 11.81 14.36 -3.27
CA ILE A 218 11.92 14.79 -1.87
C ILE A 218 12.31 13.61 -0.99
N SER A 219 11.60 12.48 -1.12
CA SER A 219 11.86 11.25 -0.34
C SER A 219 13.27 10.70 -0.56
N ASP A 220 13.77 10.78 -1.79
CA ASP A 220 15.15 10.39 -2.12
C ASP A 220 16.21 11.31 -1.50
N ALA A 221 15.88 12.57 -1.25
CA ALA A 221 16.81 13.57 -0.73
C ALA A 221 16.96 13.51 0.80
N ILE A 222 15.95 13.05 1.52
CA ILE A 222 15.90 13.03 2.99
C ILE A 222 16.54 11.78 3.61
N LYS A 223 17.42 11.06 2.91
CA LYS A 223 18.10 9.86 3.46
C LYS A 223 18.94 10.26 4.68
N PRO A 224 18.80 9.59 5.85
CA PRO A 224 18.17 8.27 6.08
C PRO A 224 16.70 8.28 6.59
N ASN A 225 16.03 9.44 6.66
CA ASN A 225 14.66 9.54 7.17
C ASN A 225 13.66 8.90 6.20
N VAL A 226 13.19 7.69 6.51
CA VAL A 226 12.10 7.05 5.77
C VAL A 226 10.78 7.70 6.17
N ILE A 227 10.08 8.32 5.21
CA ILE A 227 8.70 8.78 5.43
C ILE A 227 7.75 7.63 5.08
N CYS A 228 6.92 7.26 6.05
CA CYS A 228 6.02 6.13 5.92
C CYS A 228 4.59 6.59 5.95
N ALA A 229 3.90 6.40 4.83
CA ALA A 229 2.47 6.56 4.73
C ALA A 229 1.71 5.51 5.54
N GLU A 230 0.51 5.85 5.98
CA GLU A 230 -0.42 4.85 6.51
C GLU A 230 -0.77 3.82 5.41
N PRO A 231 -0.92 2.52 5.73
CA PRO A 231 -0.76 1.89 7.05
C PRO A 231 0.68 1.60 7.49
N SER A 232 1.67 1.58 6.61
CA SER A 232 3.14 1.51 6.89
C SER A 232 3.89 1.32 5.57
N ILE A 233 3.69 2.23 4.63
CA ILE A 233 4.23 2.12 3.27
C ILE A 233 5.24 3.23 3.06
N ASN A 234 6.41 2.93 2.54
CA ASN A 234 7.37 3.95 2.18
C ASN A 234 6.77 4.85 1.08
N ILE A 235 6.72 6.17 1.33
CA ILE A 235 6.22 7.15 0.37
C ILE A 235 6.95 7.05 -0.97
N GLU A 236 8.28 6.87 -0.97
CA GLU A 236 9.08 6.74 -2.19
C GLU A 236 8.59 5.57 -3.06
N ALA A 237 8.34 4.41 -2.43
CA ALA A 237 7.86 3.22 -3.12
C ALA A 237 6.42 3.40 -3.63
N LEU A 238 5.55 4.05 -2.85
CA LEU A 238 4.17 4.34 -3.26
C LEU A 238 4.13 5.35 -4.42
N SER A 239 4.92 6.42 -4.34
CA SER A 239 5.09 7.39 -5.42
C SER A 239 5.64 6.73 -6.68
N GLN A 240 6.63 5.84 -6.55
CA GLN A 240 7.17 5.09 -7.68
C GLN A 240 6.11 4.18 -8.32
N ARG A 241 5.31 3.46 -7.51
CA ARG A 241 4.23 2.62 -8.03
C ARG A 241 3.19 3.46 -8.79
N LEU A 242 2.77 4.57 -8.20
CA LEU A 242 1.82 5.51 -8.81
C LEU A 242 2.31 6.05 -10.15
N LEU A 243 3.57 6.47 -10.21
CA LEU A 243 4.20 6.93 -11.46
C LEU A 243 4.22 5.85 -12.54
N ASN A 244 4.64 4.64 -12.17
CA ASN A 244 4.75 3.53 -13.12
C ASN A 244 3.38 3.18 -13.70
N ASP A 245 2.35 3.06 -12.86
CA ASP A 245 1.02 2.68 -13.30
C ASP A 245 0.37 3.76 -14.17
N LEU A 246 0.56 5.05 -13.84
CA LEU A 246 0.07 6.17 -14.66
C LEU A 246 0.81 6.24 -16.01
N ALA A 247 2.13 6.05 -16.02
CA ALA A 247 2.90 6.02 -17.25
C ALA A 247 2.46 4.88 -18.19
N LEU A 248 2.08 3.71 -17.63
CA LEU A 248 1.57 2.58 -18.42
C LEU A 248 0.25 2.87 -19.14
N VAL A 249 -0.56 3.79 -18.61
CA VAL A 249 -1.81 4.24 -19.26
C VAL A 249 -1.62 5.50 -20.13
N GLY A 250 -0.37 5.94 -20.33
CA GLY A 250 -0.02 7.05 -21.22
C GLY A 250 -0.09 8.44 -20.57
N VAL A 251 -0.18 8.51 -19.25
CA VAL A 251 -0.18 9.77 -18.50
C VAL A 251 1.25 10.30 -18.39
N ALA A 252 1.43 11.58 -18.72
CA ALA A 252 2.72 12.21 -18.78
C ALA A 252 2.83 13.35 -17.76
N PRO A 253 3.80 13.31 -16.82
CA PRO A 253 3.92 14.32 -15.78
C PRO A 253 4.30 15.71 -16.33
N TYR A 254 4.93 15.79 -17.50
CA TYR A 254 5.37 17.07 -18.09
C TYR A 254 4.24 17.95 -18.61
N ASP A 255 3.04 17.39 -18.78
CA ASP A 255 1.84 18.13 -19.17
C ASP A 255 1.17 18.83 -17.97
N SER A 256 1.74 18.69 -16.77
CA SER A 256 1.26 19.32 -15.54
C SER A 256 2.02 20.61 -15.22
N PRO A 257 1.34 21.67 -14.72
CA PRO A 257 2.02 22.84 -14.16
C PRO A 257 2.97 22.50 -12.99
N PHE A 258 2.71 21.43 -12.25
CA PHE A 258 3.59 20.98 -11.16
C PHE A 258 4.95 20.50 -11.67
N TYR A 259 5.07 20.14 -12.96
CA TYR A 259 6.34 19.67 -13.52
C TYR A 259 7.44 20.73 -13.46
N ASN A 260 7.08 22.01 -13.53
CA ASN A 260 8.04 23.11 -13.39
C ASN A 260 8.71 23.10 -12.01
N ILE A 261 7.95 22.76 -10.95
CA ILE A 261 8.47 22.59 -9.59
C ILE A 261 9.48 21.43 -9.57
N TYR A 262 9.15 20.30 -10.20
CA TYR A 262 10.09 19.18 -10.34
C TYR A 262 11.40 19.60 -11.02
N GLN A 263 11.31 20.31 -12.15
CA GLN A 263 12.50 20.78 -12.87
C GLN A 263 13.35 21.69 -12.00
N GLU A 264 12.74 22.63 -11.28
CA GLU A 264 13.44 23.53 -10.38
C GLU A 264 14.16 22.79 -9.25
N VAL A 265 13.47 21.87 -8.56
CA VAL A 265 14.08 21.07 -7.48
C VAL A 265 15.19 20.18 -8.02
N SER A 266 14.99 19.56 -9.18
CA SER A 266 15.98 18.69 -9.81
C SER A 266 17.25 19.45 -10.22
N MET A 267 17.10 20.59 -10.91
CA MET A 267 18.23 21.44 -11.30
C MET A 267 19.03 21.92 -10.10
N ARG A 268 18.36 22.38 -9.04
CA ARG A 268 19.02 22.82 -7.80
C ARG A 268 19.81 21.69 -7.15
N ARG A 269 19.29 20.45 -7.14
CA ARG A 269 20.04 19.27 -6.65
C ARG A 269 21.30 18.98 -7.46
N VAL A 270 21.25 19.14 -8.79
CA VAL A 270 22.45 18.97 -9.63
C VAL A 270 23.50 20.02 -9.30
N VAL A 271 23.08 21.28 -9.09
CA VAL A 271 23.97 22.40 -8.76
C VAL A 271 24.57 22.28 -7.35
N HIS A 272 23.84 21.73 -6.38
CA HIS A 272 24.35 21.51 -5.01
C HIS A 272 25.08 20.16 -4.86
N GLY A 273 24.78 19.18 -5.72
CA GLY A 273 25.42 17.86 -5.75
C GLY A 273 26.83 17.85 -6.33
N THR A 274 27.25 18.94 -6.99
CA THR A 274 28.63 19.17 -7.45
C THR A 274 29.54 19.78 -6.37
N GLN A 275 29.05 19.97 -5.13
CA GLN A 275 29.85 20.39 -3.97
C GLN A 275 29.99 19.27 -2.93
N LYS A 276 30.30 18.04 -3.37
CA LYS A 276 30.82 16.98 -2.50
C LYS A 276 32.29 16.73 -2.78
#